data_AF-A0A0U1KV35-F1
#
_entry.id   AF-A0A0U1KV35-F1
#
_cell.length_a   1.000
_cell.length_b   1.000
_cell.length_c   1.000
_cell.angle_alpha   90.00
_cell.angle_beta   90.00
_cell.angle_gamma   90.00
#
_symmetry.space_group_name_H-M   'P 1'
#
loop_
_entity.id
_entity.type
_entity.pdbx_description
1 polymer ?
#
loop_
_entity_poly.entity_id
_entity_poly.type
_entity_poly.pdbx_seq_one_letter_code
_entity_poly.pdbx_strand_id
1 'polypeptide(L)' 'MNRIKKICRKYLIHLQKSVFEGAVTEGQYHKLIGELRSIIDDKLDFVVVYTLPDGNKLNRTILTDTPDPADNLL' A
#
# COMPACT_ATOMS: atom_id res chain seq x y z
N MET A 1 13.21 10.34 6.95
CA MET A 1 12.00 9.48 6.86
C MET A 1 11.51 9.45 5.41
N ASN A 2 11.43 8.27 4.79
CA ASN A 2 11.22 8.06 3.35
C ASN A 2 9.90 8.71 2.84
N ARG A 3 9.96 9.51 1.76
CA ARG A 3 8.83 10.31 1.24
C ARG A 3 7.68 9.42 0.75
N ILE A 4 8.00 8.35 0.04
CA ILE A 4 7.02 7.35 -0.45
C ILE A 4 6.23 6.76 0.72
N LYS A 5 6.92 6.31 1.77
CA LYS A 5 6.29 5.75 2.99
C LYS A 5 5.31 6.74 3.64
N LYS A 6 5.64 8.03 3.68
CA LYS A 6 4.73 9.05 4.23
C LYS A 6 3.47 9.19 3.40
N ILE A 7 3.58 9.14 2.06
CA ILE A 7 2.43 9.21 1.16
C ILE A 7 1.57 7.96 1.31
N CYS A 8 2.15 6.75 1.19
CA CYS A 8 1.37 5.51 1.31
C CYS A 8 0.61 5.41 2.63
N ARG A 9 1.21 5.82 3.76
CA ARG A 9 0.56 5.82 5.08
C ARG A 9 -0.66 6.76 5.22
N LYS A 10 -0.86 7.71 4.31
CA LYS A 10 -2.08 8.53 4.27
C LYS A 10 -3.29 7.75 3.75
N TYR A 11 -3.04 6.71 2.95
CA TYR A 11 -4.06 6.02 2.17
C TYR A 11 -4.16 4.52 2.49
N LEU A 12 -3.08 3.91 2.96
CA LEU A 12 -2.91 2.46 3.13
C LEU A 12 -2.29 2.12 4.49
N ILE A 13 -2.53 0.90 4.96
CA ILE A 13 -1.86 0.33 6.13
C ILE A 13 -0.45 -0.11 5.76
N HIS A 14 0.49 0.12 6.68
CA HIS A 14 1.89 -0.25 6.50
C HIS A 14 2.14 -1.67 7.03
N LEU A 15 2.40 -2.64 6.14
CA LEU A 15 2.57 -4.05 6.50
C LEU A 15 4.03 -4.45 6.72
N GLN A 16 4.91 -4.08 5.79
CA GLN A 16 6.35 -4.37 5.85
C GLN A 16 7.15 -3.16 5.37
N LYS A 17 8.48 -3.17 5.49
CA LYS A 17 9.37 -2.02 5.17
C LYS A 17 8.93 -1.19 3.95
N SER A 18 8.55 -1.84 2.85
CA SER A 18 8.07 -1.20 1.61
C SER A 18 6.74 -1.78 1.08
N VAL A 19 5.94 -2.45 1.92
CA VAL A 19 4.66 -3.05 1.53
C VAL A 19 3.52 -2.36 2.25
N PHE A 20 2.50 -1.98 1.49
CA PHE A 20 1.32 -1.27 1.97
C PHE A 20 0.07 -1.86 1.31
N GLU A 21 -1.03 -1.92 2.07
CA GLU A 21 -2.30 -2.51 1.63
C GLU A 21 -3.47 -1.79 2.29
N GLY A 22 -4.62 -1.74 1.63
CA GLY A 22 -5.85 -1.21 2.20
C GLY A 22 -6.91 -0.95 1.15
N ALA A 23 -8.17 -0.97 1.59
CA ALA A 23 -9.29 -0.53 0.77
C ALA A 23 -9.23 1.00 0.59
N VAL A 24 -9.37 1.47 -0.64
CA VAL A 24 -9.42 2.88 -0.98
C VAL A 24 -10.53 3.13 -1.99
N THR A 25 -11.18 4.29 -1.90
CA THR A 25 -12.09 4.76 -2.95
C THR A 25 -11.30 5.12 -4.21
N GLU A 26 -11.94 5.11 -5.38
CA GLU A 26 -11.35 5.58 -6.64
C GLU A 26 -10.72 6.98 -6.52
N GLY A 27 -11.39 7.90 -5.83
CA GLY A 27 -10.87 9.25 -5.61
C GLY A 27 -9.60 9.27 -4.74
N GLN A 28 -9.51 8.42 -3.72
CA GLN A 28 -8.30 8.26 -2.91
C GLN A 28 -7.18 7.59 -3.71
N TYR A 29 -7.50 6.59 -4.52
CA TYR A 29 -6.56 5.92 -5.40
C TYR A 29 -5.91 6.92 -6.37
N HIS A 30 -6.70 7.73 -7.07
CA HIS A 30 -6.18 8.75 -7.97
C HIS A 30 -5.27 9.76 -7.26
N LYS A 31 -5.64 10.20 -6.05
CA LYS A 31 -4.80 11.09 -5.23
C LYS A 31 -3.48 10.42 -4.82
N LEU A 32 -3.53 9.18 -4.36
CA LEU A 32 -2.35 8.39 -4.00
C LEU A 32 -1.38 8.27 -5.19
N ILE A 33 -1.88 7.86 -6.36
CA ILE A 33 -1.05 7.71 -7.57
C ILE A 33 -0.48 9.06 -8.01
N GLY A 34 -1.26 10.15 -7.95
CA GLY A 34 -0.80 11.50 -8.27
C GLY A 34 0.33 11.97 -7.33
N GLU A 35 0.16 11.81 -6.02
CA GLU A 35 1.20 12.16 -5.04
C GLU A 35 2.47 11.32 -5.24
N LEU A 36 2.34 10.01 -5.47
CA LEU A 36 3.47 9.13 -5.72
C LEU A 36 4.24 9.51 -6.99
N ARG A 37 3.54 9.73 -8.11
CA ARG A 37 4.16 10.16 -9.38
C ARG A 37 4.92 11.48 -9.26
N SER A 38 4.52 12.37 -8.35
CA SER A 38 5.23 13.63 -8.14
C SER A 38 6.61 13.50 -7.48
N ILE A 39 6.94 12.32 -6.95
CA ILE A 39 8.18 12.11 -6.21
C ILE A 39 9.02 10.92 -6.69
N ILE A 40 8.44 10.03 -7.51
CA ILE A 40 9.10 8.84 -8.07
C ILE A 40 9.96 9.27 -9.26
N ASP A 41 11.18 8.75 -9.33
CA ASP A 41 12.01 8.77 -10.52
C ASP A 41 11.78 7.48 -11.31
N ASP A 42 11.21 7.58 -12.52
CA ASP A 42 10.82 6.42 -13.33
C ASP A 42 11.99 5.59 -13.88
N LYS A 43 13.23 6.09 -13.75
CA LYS A 43 14.46 5.37 -14.17
C LYS A 43 15.20 4.73 -13.00
N LEU A 44 15.01 5.22 -11.78
CA LEU A 44 15.76 4.79 -10.60
C LEU A 44 14.90 4.01 -9.60
N ASP A 45 13.60 4.32 -9.53
CA ASP A 45 12.68 3.70 -8.59
C ASP A 45 11.86 2.60 -9.24
N PHE A 46 11.50 1.59 -8.44
CA PHE A 46 10.60 0.51 -8.86
C PHE A 46 9.40 0.44 -7.92
N VAL A 47 8.21 0.74 -8.46
CA VAL A 47 6.94 0.75 -7.72
C VAL A 47 5.91 -0.04 -8.51
N VAL A 48 5.28 -1.01 -7.84
CA VAL A 48 4.21 -1.82 -8.41
C VAL A 48 2.96 -1.65 -7.54
N VAL A 49 1.81 -1.54 -8.19
CA VAL A 49 0.51 -1.40 -7.55
C VAL A 49 -0.38 -2.53 -8.04
N TYR A 50 -0.84 -3.37 -7.11
CA TYR A 50 -1.81 -4.42 -7.39
C TYR A 50 -3.20 -3.93 -6.98
N THR A 51 -4.17 -4.03 -7.89
CA THR A 51 -5.58 -3.75 -7.61
C THR A 51 -6.36 -5.06 -7.63
N LEU A 52 -7.20 -5.24 -6.62
CA LEU A 52 -8.09 -6.39 -6.50
C LEU A 52 -9.53 -5.91 -6.67
N PRO A 53 -10.34 -6.56 -7.52
CA PRO A 53 -11.76 -6.27 -7.59
C PRO A 53 -12.46 -6.46 -6.24
N ASP A 54 -13.50 -5.67 -6.00
CA ASP A 54 -14.32 -5.78 -4.80
C ASP A 54 -14.86 -7.21 -4.62
N GLY A 55 -14.84 -7.70 -3.37
CA GLY A 55 -15.33 -9.03 -3.02
C GLY A 55 -14.31 -10.17 -3.16
N ASN A 56 -13.13 -9.91 -3.74
CA ASN A 56 -12.05 -10.90 -3.74
C ASN A 56 -11.35 -10.96 -2.38
N LYS A 57 -11.30 -12.16 -1.78
CA LYS A 57 -10.52 -12.38 -0.55
C LYS A 57 -9.04 -12.48 -0.89
N LEU A 58 -8.24 -11.63 -0.26
CA LEU A 58 -6.79 -11.79 -0.25
C LEU A 58 -6.42 -12.86 0.79
N ASN A 59 -5.81 -13.95 0.33
CA ASN A 59 -5.25 -14.93 1.25
C ASN A 59 -3.85 -14.47 1.68
N ARG A 60 -3.68 -14.23 2.98
CA ARG A 60 -2.38 -13.92 3.59
C ARG A 60 -1.89 -15.12 4.39
N THR A 61 -0.62 -15.47 4.23
CA THR A 61 0.06 -16.46 5.07
C THR A 61 1.27 -15.79 5.70
N ILE A 62 1.22 -15.59 7.01
CA ILE A 62 2.31 -14.98 7.78
C ILE A 62 3.24 -16.11 8.23
N LEU A 63 4.49 -16.06 7.79
CA LEU A 63 5.50 -17.09 8.10
C LEU A 63 6.29 -16.79 9.40
N THR A 64 6.02 -15.66 10.04
CA THR A 64 6.75 -15.15 11.20
C THR A 64 5.87 -15.09 12.44
N ASP A 65 6.47 -15.21 13.61
CA ASP A 65 5.81 -15.05 14.91
C ASP A 65 5.71 -13.57 15.29
N THR A 66 4.89 -12.83 14.55
CA THR A 66 4.67 -11.40 14.73
C THR A 66 3.19 -11.05 14.53
N PRO A 67 2.63 -10.08 15.29
CA PRO A 67 1.26 -9.64 15.08
C PRO A 67 1.03 -9.13 13.64
N ASP A 68 -0.14 -9.45 13.07
CA ASP A 68 -0.55 -8.91 11.77
C ASP A 68 -0.87 -7.41 11.90
N PRO A 69 -0.14 -6.51 11.22
CA PRO A 69 -0.43 -5.08 11.25
C PRO A 69 -1.80 -4.69 10.70
N ALA A 70 -2.44 -5.58 9.93
CA ALA A 70 -3.76 -5.39 9.33
C ALA A 70 -4.83 -6.34 9.90
N ASP A 71 -4.63 -6.88 11.11
CA ASP A 71 -5.60 -7.75 11.78
C ASP A 71 -6.94 -7.04 12.03
N ASN A 72 -6.90 -5.75 12.38
CA ASN A 72 -8.09 -4.93 12.67
C ASN A 72 -8.96 -4.57 11.44
N LEU A 73 -8.65 -5.10 10.26
CA LEU A 73 -9.35 -4.80 9.00
C LEU A 73 -10.05 -6.01 8.38
N LEU A 74 -9.94 -7.20 8.99
CA LEU A 74 -10.62 -8.42 8.57
C LEU A 74 -11.84 -8.73 9.45
#